data_AF-A0A2N9FNP8-F1
#
_entry.id   AF-A0A2N9FNP8-F1
#
_cell.length_a   1.000
_cell.length_b   1.000
_cell.length_c   1.000
_cell.angle_alpha   90.00
_cell.angle_beta   90.00
_cell.angle_gamma   90.00
#
_symmetry.space_group_name_H-M   'P 1'
#
loop_
_entity.id
_entity.type
_entity.pdbx_description
1 polymer ?
#
loop_
_entity_poly.entity_id
_entity_poly.type
_entity_poly.pdbx_seq_one_letter_code
_entity_poly.pdbx_strand_id
1 'polypeptide(L)'
;MNDSGTLQVVDLWYDWPKGRNFNIIQNQQGKLTYDLEWDNGTSFIYTLQECRVMHFPVGILRPNWLQGATYLGQRHVDGFLCNVWEKVDFIWYYEDVLTRKPVYWVFYTGYTAHVMTFEVGAVLEDAKWQAPLYCFRGGEGEEEKRSPVLESVPGGASHRHHGRFMRELSNASRGMPDVM
;
A
#
# COMPACT_ATOMS: atom_id res chain seq x y z
N MET A 1 6.58 -0.55 -2.44
CA MET A 1 7.00 -1.79 -3.12
C MET A 1 7.22 -1.50 -4.60
N ASN A 2 8.08 -2.28 -5.25
CA ASN A 2 8.55 -2.07 -6.61
C ASN A 2 7.51 -2.54 -7.66
N ASP A 3 7.22 -1.70 -8.66
CA ASP A 3 6.28 -1.95 -9.77
C ASP A 3 6.98 -1.99 -11.15
N SER A 4 8.31 -1.88 -11.20
CA SER A 4 9.10 -1.86 -12.44
C SER A 4 9.33 -3.25 -13.07
N GLY A 5 8.87 -4.32 -12.42
CA GLY A 5 9.06 -5.71 -12.84
C GLY A 5 10.42 -6.32 -12.46
N THR A 6 11.28 -5.59 -11.74
CA THR A 6 12.55 -6.14 -11.23
C THR A 6 12.35 -6.95 -9.95
N LEU A 7 13.10 -8.03 -9.80
CA LEU A 7 13.06 -8.86 -8.60
C LEU A 7 13.65 -8.12 -7.38
N GLN A 8 13.05 -8.37 -6.21
CA GLN A 8 13.56 -7.91 -4.93
C GLN A 8 13.42 -9.02 -3.88
N VAL A 9 14.36 -9.04 -2.93
CA VAL A 9 14.25 -9.84 -1.70
C VAL A 9 13.96 -8.87 -0.57
N VAL A 10 13.03 -9.25 0.30
CA VAL A 10 12.63 -8.44 1.47
C VAL A 10 12.70 -9.29 2.72
N ASP A 11 13.52 -8.86 3.68
CA ASP A 11 13.43 -9.34 5.05
C ASP A 11 12.43 -8.46 5.80
N LEU A 12 11.28 -9.02 6.15
CA LEU A 12 10.22 -8.34 6.88
C LEU A 12 10.25 -8.71 8.36
N TRP A 13 10.55 -7.74 9.21
CA TRP A 13 10.46 -7.85 10.66
C TRP A 13 9.18 -7.19 11.15
N TYR A 14 8.37 -7.92 11.91
CA TYR A 14 7.08 -7.46 12.39
C TYR A 14 6.96 -7.64 13.90
N ASP A 15 6.77 -6.54 14.62
CA ASP A 15 6.66 -6.50 16.08
C ASP A 15 5.47 -5.62 16.48
N TRP A 16 4.28 -6.24 16.42
CA TRP A 16 3.02 -5.58 16.76
C TRP A 16 2.93 -5.04 18.19
N PRO A 17 3.35 -5.78 19.25
CA PRO A 17 3.32 -5.24 20.61
C PRO A 17 4.12 -3.96 20.78
N LYS A 18 5.19 -3.76 20.01
CA LYS A 18 5.98 -2.52 19.98
C LYS A 18 5.63 -1.60 18.79
N GLY A 19 4.55 -1.87 18.07
CA GLY A 19 4.02 -0.99 17.04
C GLY A 19 4.99 -0.69 15.89
N ARG A 20 5.75 -1.69 15.42
CA ARG A 20 6.81 -1.46 14.43
C ARG A 20 6.89 -2.58 13.38
N ASN A 21 7.11 -2.17 12.13
CA ASN A 21 7.30 -3.04 10.98
C ASN A 21 8.53 -2.56 10.21
N PHE A 22 9.41 -3.47 9.78
CA PHE A 22 10.66 -3.10 9.15
C PHE A 22 10.98 -4.00 7.97
N ASN A 23 10.91 -3.41 6.76
CA ASN A 23 11.30 -4.05 5.52
C ASN A 23 12.76 -3.69 5.20
N ILE A 24 13.62 -4.70 5.05
CA ILE A 24 14.97 -4.57 4.52
C ILE A 24 14.94 -5.09 3.08
N ILE A 25 15.05 -4.19 2.11
CA ILE A 25 14.71 -4.44 0.71
C ILE A 25 15.98 -4.41 -0.14
N GLN A 26 16.30 -5.54 -0.75
CA GLN A 26 17.39 -5.67 -1.72
C GLN A 26 16.80 -5.88 -3.12
N ASN A 27 16.88 -4.85 -3.97
CA ASN A 27 16.53 -4.97 -5.39
C ASN A 27 17.66 -5.64 -6.18
N GLN A 28 17.33 -6.37 -7.24
CA GLN A 28 18.31 -6.90 -8.18
C GLN A 28 19.15 -5.74 -8.77
N GLN A 29 20.44 -5.68 -8.41
CA GLN A 29 21.39 -4.63 -8.82
C GLN A 29 21.06 -3.20 -8.30
N GLY A 30 20.16 -3.09 -7.31
CA GLY A 30 19.80 -1.81 -6.70
C GLY A 30 20.50 -1.54 -5.37
N LYS A 31 20.35 -0.31 -4.87
CA LYS A 31 20.75 0.06 -3.50
C LYS A 31 19.92 -0.73 -2.49
N LEU A 32 20.55 -1.09 -1.37
CA LEU A 32 19.86 -1.59 -0.19
C LEU A 32 18.98 -0.46 0.37
N THR A 33 17.68 -0.73 0.48
CA THR A 33 16.68 0.21 0.95
C THR A 33 16.03 -0.34 2.21
N TYR A 34 15.74 0.56 3.14
CA TYR A 34 15.12 0.29 4.42
C TYR A 34 13.78 1.00 4.44
N ASP A 35 12.71 0.32 4.85
CA ASP A 35 11.39 0.91 5.10
C ASP A 35 10.97 0.55 6.52
N LEU A 36 11.22 1.50 7.43
CA LEU A 36 10.89 1.39 8.85
C LEU A 36 9.57 2.11 9.11
N GLU A 37 8.56 1.34 9.48
CA GLU A 37 7.19 1.79 9.68
C GLU A 37 6.82 1.71 11.16
N TRP A 38 6.20 2.77 11.67
CA TRP A 38 5.65 2.84 13.02
C TRP A 38 4.12 2.81 12.96
N ASP A 39 3.50 2.31 14.04
CA ASP A 39 2.05 2.15 14.16
C ASP A 39 1.27 3.48 14.16
N ASN A 40 1.96 4.59 14.41
CA ASN A 40 1.44 5.95 14.24
C ASN A 40 1.26 6.37 12.76
N GLY A 41 1.59 5.49 11.81
CA GLY A 41 1.47 5.73 10.37
C GLY A 41 2.71 6.34 9.73
N THR A 42 3.76 6.69 10.49
CA THR A 42 5.00 7.20 9.92
C THR A 42 5.83 6.06 9.33
N SER A 43 6.30 6.24 8.10
CA SER A 43 7.27 5.37 7.43
C SER A 43 8.53 6.17 7.09
N PHE A 44 9.68 5.60 7.39
CA PHE A 44 11.00 6.11 7.03
C PHE A 44 11.57 5.20 5.95
N ILE A 45 11.61 5.70 4.71
CA ILE A 45 12.19 5.01 3.57
C ILE A 45 13.58 5.58 3.32
N TYR A 46 14.63 4.81 3.56
CA TYR A 46 15.99 5.32 3.51
C TYR A 46 17.01 4.34 2.91
N THR A 47 18.11 4.91 2.43
CA THR A 47 19.36 4.23 2.11
C THR A 47 20.45 4.81 3.00
N LEU A 48 21.72 4.43 2.83
CA LEU A 48 22.83 5.01 3.61
C LEU A 48 22.99 6.54 3.41
N GLN A 49 22.48 7.12 2.33
CA GLN A 49 22.69 8.53 1.99
C GLN A 49 21.40 9.35 1.92
N GLU A 50 20.26 8.70 1.70
CA GLU A 50 19.00 9.36 1.36
C GLU A 50 17.91 8.91 2.33
N CYS A 51 16.98 9.79 2.70
CA CYS A 51 15.79 9.45 3.46
C CYS A 51 14.58 10.20 2.95
N ARG A 52 13.45 9.50 2.93
CA ARG A 52 12.12 10.04 2.68
C ARG A 52 11.22 9.63 3.84
N VAL A 53 10.55 10.61 4.43
CA VAL A 53 9.53 10.36 5.45
C VAL A 53 8.16 10.40 4.80
N MET A 54 7.33 9.40 5.08
CA MET A 54 5.97 9.29 4.57
C MET A 54 4.99 9.08 5.72
N HIS A 55 3.74 9.47 5.52
CA HIS A 55 2.66 9.17 6.45
C HIS A 55 1.56 8.38 5.73
N PHE A 56 1.31 7.18 6.22
CA PHE A 56 0.27 6.27 5.79
C PHE A 56 -0.77 6.13 6.91
N PRO A 57 -1.96 6.73 6.77
CA PRO A 57 -2.98 6.72 7.84
C PRO A 57 -3.42 5.32 8.31
N VAL A 58 -3.25 4.31 7.45
CA VAL A 58 -3.55 2.91 7.79
C VAL A 58 -2.56 2.30 8.79
N GLY A 59 -1.32 2.79 8.80
CA GLY A 59 -0.22 2.27 9.61
C GLY A 59 0.20 0.85 9.23
N ILE A 60 0.87 0.19 10.16
CA ILE A 60 1.31 -1.20 9.99
C ILE A 60 0.13 -2.18 10.04
N LEU A 61 0.29 -3.33 9.40
CA LEU A 61 -0.74 -4.37 9.36
C LEU A 61 -1.12 -4.81 10.78
N ARG A 62 -2.41 -4.80 11.13
CA ARG A 62 -2.89 -5.19 12.46
C ARG A 62 -3.10 -6.70 12.55
N PRO A 63 -3.02 -7.36 13.72
CA PRO A 63 -3.25 -8.80 13.84
C PRO A 63 -4.60 -9.28 13.32
N ASN A 64 -5.64 -8.44 13.37
CA ASN A 64 -6.98 -8.72 12.87
C ASN A 64 -7.22 -8.21 11.44
N TRP A 65 -6.19 -7.92 10.65
CA TRP A 65 -6.32 -7.27 9.34
C TRP A 65 -7.22 -8.00 8.34
N LEU A 66 -7.41 -9.32 8.48
CA LEU A 66 -8.34 -10.11 7.66
C LEU A 66 -9.81 -9.95 8.06
N GLN A 67 -10.14 -9.23 9.14
CA GLN A 67 -11.53 -9.00 9.52
C GLN A 67 -12.31 -8.32 8.39
N GLY A 68 -13.41 -8.92 7.95
CA GLY A 68 -14.20 -8.41 6.82
C GLY A 68 -13.58 -8.67 5.43
N ALA A 69 -12.57 -9.54 5.33
CA ALA A 69 -12.10 -10.05 4.04
C ALA A 69 -13.10 -11.04 3.44
N THR A 70 -13.13 -11.11 2.11
CA THR A 70 -13.96 -12.04 1.34
C THR A 70 -13.18 -13.31 1.08
N TYR A 71 -13.73 -14.47 1.47
CA TYR A 71 -13.13 -15.76 1.15
C TYR A 71 -13.46 -16.17 -0.30
N LEU A 72 -12.43 -16.54 -1.06
CA LEU A 72 -12.54 -16.88 -2.48
C LEU A 72 -12.38 -18.38 -2.78
N GLY A 73 -12.22 -19.20 -1.75
CA GLY A 73 -11.99 -20.64 -1.87
C GLY A 73 -10.52 -21.03 -1.82
N GLN A 74 -10.20 -22.24 -2.29
CA GLN A 74 -8.85 -22.80 -2.20
C GLN A 74 -8.15 -22.87 -3.56
N ARG A 75 -6.84 -22.63 -3.59
CA ARG A 75 -6.00 -22.69 -4.81
C ARG A 75 -4.62 -23.24 -4.49
N HIS A 76 -4.00 -23.90 -5.46
CA HIS A 76 -2.60 -24.33 -5.32
C HIS A 76 -1.65 -23.22 -5.79
N VAL A 77 -0.68 -22.84 -4.94
CA VAL A 77 0.39 -21.86 -5.23
C VAL A 77 1.68 -22.32 -4.57
N ASP A 78 2.80 -22.26 -5.29
CA ASP A 78 4.14 -22.65 -4.79
C ASP A 78 4.23 -24.04 -4.14
N GLY A 79 3.37 -24.96 -4.58
CA GLY A 79 3.29 -26.33 -4.03
C GLY A 79 2.40 -26.48 -2.79
N PHE A 80 1.78 -25.40 -2.31
CA PHE A 80 0.86 -25.41 -1.17
C PHE A 80 -0.60 -25.34 -1.64
N LEU A 81 -1.51 -26.01 -0.92
CA LEU A 81 -2.94 -25.76 -1.02
C LEU A 81 -3.29 -24.59 -0.09
N CYS A 82 -3.74 -23.47 -0.64
CA CYS A 82 -3.96 -22.24 0.11
C CYS A 82 -5.44 -21.86 0.18
N ASN A 83 -5.89 -21.34 1.33
CA ASN A 83 -7.10 -20.52 1.41
C ASN A 83 -6.80 -19.15 0.80
N VAL A 84 -7.73 -18.62 0.01
CA VAL A 84 -7.58 -17.32 -0.67
C VAL A 84 -8.56 -16.31 -0.10
N TRP A 85 -8.05 -15.16 0.30
CA TRP A 85 -8.83 -14.05 0.84
C TRP A 85 -8.57 -12.79 0.02
N GLU A 86 -9.62 -12.04 -0.26
CA GLU A 86 -9.53 -10.69 -0.83
C GLU A 86 -9.89 -9.65 0.24
N LYS A 87 -9.11 -8.58 0.31
CA LYS A 87 -9.39 -7.47 1.22
C LYS A 87 -9.40 -6.15 0.46
N VAL A 88 -10.56 -5.48 0.51
CA VAL A 88 -10.85 -4.14 -0.02
C VAL A 88 -10.41 -3.91 -1.47
N ASP A 89 -10.52 -4.95 -2.32
CA ASP A 89 -10.08 -4.97 -3.73
C ASP A 89 -8.61 -4.51 -3.94
N PHE A 90 -7.83 -4.57 -2.87
CA PHE A 90 -6.47 -4.04 -2.81
C PHE A 90 -5.45 -5.18 -2.77
N ILE A 91 -5.76 -6.24 -2.02
CA ILE A 91 -4.84 -7.34 -1.77
C ILE A 91 -5.54 -8.69 -1.77
N TRP A 92 -4.89 -9.67 -2.39
CA TRP A 92 -5.25 -11.08 -2.34
C TRP A 92 -4.18 -11.82 -1.55
N TYR A 93 -4.63 -12.54 -0.54
CA TYR A 93 -3.80 -13.22 0.45
C TYR A 93 -4.02 -14.71 0.40
N TYR A 94 -2.90 -15.44 0.32
CA TYR A 94 -2.87 -16.88 0.26
C TYR A 94 -2.18 -17.40 1.52
N GLU A 95 -2.91 -18.14 2.32
CA GLU A 95 -2.38 -18.86 3.48
C GLU A 95 -2.48 -20.35 3.26
N ASP A 96 -1.45 -21.10 3.65
CA ASP A 96 -1.49 -22.55 3.63
C ASP A 96 -2.65 -23.08 4.50
N VAL A 97 -3.46 -23.97 3.94
CA VAL A 97 -4.61 -24.57 4.64
C VAL A 97 -4.18 -25.31 5.90
N LEU A 98 -3.02 -25.98 5.86
CA LEU A 98 -2.56 -26.82 6.96
C LEU A 98 -1.93 -26.00 8.10
N THR A 99 -0.96 -25.16 7.77
CA THR A 99 -0.19 -24.42 8.78
C THR A 99 -0.74 -23.04 9.09
N ARG A 100 -1.67 -22.52 8.27
CA ARG A 100 -2.22 -21.15 8.35
C ARG A 100 -1.14 -20.06 8.21
N LYS A 101 0.04 -20.42 7.69
CA LYS A 101 1.13 -19.49 7.43
C LYS A 101 0.91 -18.78 6.09
N PRO A 102 1.41 -17.53 5.96
CA PRO A 102 1.35 -16.82 4.69
C PRO A 102 2.22 -17.54 3.65
N VAL A 103 1.72 -17.65 2.43
CA VAL A 103 2.43 -18.27 1.30
C VAL A 103 2.66 -17.26 0.19
N TYR A 104 1.62 -16.53 -0.19
CA TYR A 104 1.65 -15.69 -1.37
C TYR A 104 0.72 -14.48 -1.23
N TRP A 105 1.11 -13.37 -1.86
CA TRP A 105 0.34 -12.13 -1.87
C TRP A 105 0.31 -11.56 -3.29
N VAL A 106 -0.85 -11.03 -3.67
CA VAL A 106 -1.02 -10.24 -4.90
C VAL A 106 -1.61 -8.90 -4.51
N PHE A 107 -1.01 -7.82 -5.00
CA PHE A 107 -1.50 -6.47 -4.81
C PHE A 107 -2.20 -6.00 -6.08
N TYR A 108 -3.14 -5.06 -5.95
CA TYR A 108 -3.90 -4.50 -7.09
C TYR A 108 -3.03 -3.88 -8.19
N THR A 109 -1.78 -3.52 -7.87
CA THR A 109 -0.78 -3.03 -8.83
C THR A 109 -0.18 -4.13 -9.71
N GLY A 110 -0.49 -5.40 -9.44
CA GLY A 110 0.16 -6.55 -10.06
C GLY A 110 1.47 -6.96 -9.38
N TYR A 111 1.91 -6.25 -8.33
CA TYR A 111 3.03 -6.70 -7.49
C TYR A 111 2.66 -8.00 -6.78
N THR A 112 3.57 -8.97 -6.82
CA THR A 112 3.40 -10.26 -6.17
C THR A 112 4.53 -10.52 -5.19
N ALA A 113 4.21 -11.13 -4.05
CA ALA A 113 5.19 -11.50 -3.04
C ALA A 113 5.05 -12.97 -2.70
N HIS A 114 6.16 -13.71 -2.80
CA HIS A 114 6.26 -15.11 -2.44
C HIS A 114 6.99 -15.23 -1.11
N VAL A 115 6.41 -15.96 -0.16
CA VAL A 115 7.02 -16.17 1.16
C VAL A 115 8.02 -17.32 1.08
N MET A 116 9.31 -16.99 1.25
CA MET A 116 10.39 -17.98 1.20
C MET A 116 10.65 -18.61 2.57
N THR A 117 10.59 -17.82 3.64
CA THR A 117 10.78 -18.25 5.04
C THR A 117 9.79 -17.53 5.94
N PHE A 118 9.36 -18.20 7.02
CA PHE A 118 8.43 -17.63 8.00
C PHE A 118 8.71 -18.16 9.41
N GLU A 119 9.30 -17.30 10.24
CA GLU A 119 9.81 -17.63 11.56
C GLU A 119 9.08 -16.83 12.65
N VAL A 120 8.15 -17.50 13.34
CA VAL A 120 7.44 -16.90 14.47
C VAL A 120 8.38 -16.79 15.67
N GLY A 121 8.46 -15.60 16.27
CA GLY A 121 9.29 -15.36 17.45
C GLY A 121 10.74 -14.95 17.14
N ALA A 122 11.10 -14.79 15.86
CA ALA A 122 12.35 -14.14 15.49
C ALA A 122 12.38 -12.69 16.02
N VAL A 123 13.51 -12.26 16.57
CA VAL A 123 13.67 -10.94 17.18
C VAL A 123 14.80 -10.18 16.51
N LEU A 124 14.55 -8.92 16.17
CA LEU A 124 15.56 -7.97 15.73
C LEU A 124 15.98 -7.08 16.92
N GLU A 125 17.29 -6.88 17.09
CA GLU A 125 17.88 -6.03 18.12
C GLU A 125 17.21 -4.65 18.15
N ASP A 126 16.84 -4.17 19.35
CA ASP A 126 16.08 -2.91 19.52
C ASP A 126 16.77 -1.69 18.89
N ALA A 127 18.10 -1.67 18.84
CA ALA A 127 18.87 -0.61 18.20
C ALA A 127 18.60 -0.47 16.68
N LYS A 128 18.25 -1.57 15.99
CA LYS A 128 17.99 -1.57 14.54
C LYS A 128 16.64 -0.97 14.17
N TRP A 129 15.75 -0.75 15.14
CA TRP A 129 14.43 -0.16 14.93
C TRP A 129 14.42 1.38 15.01
N GLN A 130 15.60 2.01 15.07
CA GLN A 130 15.72 3.45 15.10
C GLN A 130 15.94 4.00 13.69
N ALA A 131 15.10 4.96 13.29
CA ALA A 131 15.33 5.70 12.06
C ALA A 131 16.64 6.51 12.16
N PRO A 132 17.43 6.64 11.08
CA PRO A 132 18.64 7.44 11.11
C PRO A 132 18.38 8.92 11.42
N LEU A 133 19.31 9.57 12.13
CA LEU A 133 19.17 10.97 12.54
C LEU A 133 18.94 11.94 11.36
N TYR A 134 19.49 11.65 10.18
CA TYR A 134 19.30 12.52 9.01
C TYR A 134 17.87 12.47 8.44
N CYS A 135 17.07 11.46 8.76
CA CYS A 135 15.65 11.41 8.40
C CYS A 135 14.82 12.52 9.07
N PHE A 136 15.31 13.10 10.17
CA PHE A 136 14.61 14.14 10.92
C PHE A 136 15.05 15.56 10.53
N ARG A 137 16.03 15.71 9.62
CA ARG A 137 16.61 17.01 9.24
C ARG A 137 15.82 17.76 8.16
N GLY A 138 14.80 17.15 7.56
CA GLY A 138 14.01 17.70 6.44
C GLY A 138 12.75 18.48 6.83
N GLY A 139 12.44 18.62 8.12
CA GLY A 139 11.22 19.28 8.61
C GLY A 139 11.22 20.82 8.53
N GLU A 140 12.30 21.46 8.07
CA GLU A 140 12.37 22.93 7.95
C GLU A 140 12.06 23.44 6.52
N GLY A 141 11.72 22.57 5.56
CA GLY A 141 11.58 22.97 4.15
C GLY A 141 10.48 22.29 3.32
N GLU A 142 9.61 21.47 3.93
CA GLU A 142 8.52 20.79 3.21
C GLU A 142 7.12 21.10 3.79
N GLU A 143 6.95 22.27 4.40
CA GLU A 143 5.61 22.86 4.57
C GLU A 143 5.19 23.59 3.27
N GLU A 144 3.97 23.31 2.83
CA GLU A 144 3.21 24.00 1.78
C GLU A 144 3.62 23.80 0.30
N LYS A 145 3.36 22.60 -0.23
CA LYS A 145 2.62 22.51 -1.50
C LYS A 145 1.13 22.34 -1.21
N ARG A 146 0.52 23.37 -0.60
CA ARG A 146 -0.93 23.54 -0.64
C ARG A 146 -1.30 23.90 -2.08
N SER A 147 -1.98 23.00 -2.77
CA SER A 147 -2.62 23.30 -4.07
C SER A 147 -3.51 24.54 -3.92
N PRO A 148 -3.43 25.54 -4.83
CA PRO A 148 -4.35 26.65 -4.79
C PRO A 148 -5.72 26.14 -5.20
N VAL A 149 -6.61 26.03 -4.21
CA VAL A 149 -8.05 25.97 -4.43
C VAL A 149 -8.42 27.26 -5.17
N LEU A 150 -8.92 27.12 -6.39
CA LEU A 150 -9.47 28.21 -7.19
C LEU A 150 -10.66 28.83 -6.44
N GLU A 151 -10.43 29.98 -5.78
CA GLU A 151 -11.52 30.87 -5.41
C GLU A 151 -12.05 31.56 -6.67
N SER A 152 -13.26 31.19 -7.07
CA SER A 152 -14.04 31.91 -8.08
C SER A 152 -14.76 33.08 -7.42
N VAL A 153 -14.33 34.31 -7.73
CA VAL A 153 -15.11 35.54 -7.48
C VAL A 153 -15.77 35.97 -8.81
N PRO A 154 -17.06 36.38 -8.81
CA PRO A 154 -17.82 36.60 -10.04
C PRO A 154 -17.69 38.03 -10.58
N GLY A 155 -17.62 38.18 -11.90
CA GLY A 155 -18.04 39.41 -12.57
C GLY A 155 -17.28 39.77 -13.85
N GLY A 156 -18.01 39.95 -14.96
CA GLY A 156 -17.67 40.97 -15.96
C GLY A 156 -17.29 40.53 -17.37
N ALA A 157 -18.31 40.31 -18.21
CA ALA A 157 -18.43 40.69 -19.62
C ALA A 157 -17.40 40.25 -20.71
N SER A 158 -17.97 39.53 -21.69
CA SER A 158 -17.86 39.72 -23.16
C SER A 158 -16.51 39.51 -23.86
N HIS A 159 -16.40 38.44 -24.67
CA HIS A 159 -16.36 38.53 -26.15
C HIS A 159 -16.36 37.12 -26.82
N ARG A 160 -17.36 36.92 -27.71
CA ARG A 160 -17.46 36.14 -28.98
C ARG A 160 -16.18 35.45 -29.49
N HIS A 161 -16.12 34.31 -30.19
CA HIS A 161 -16.99 33.29 -30.83
C HIS A 161 -15.99 32.24 -31.37
N HIS A 162 -16.17 30.92 -31.29
CA HIS A 162 -16.64 30.03 -32.37
C HIS A 162 -16.34 28.58 -31.97
N GLY A 163 -17.22 27.63 -32.31
CA GLY A 163 -16.86 26.21 -32.40
C GLY A 163 -17.79 25.26 -31.66
N ARG A 164 -18.84 24.84 -32.37
CA ARG A 164 -19.93 23.94 -31.96
C ARG A 164 -19.49 22.48 -32.06
N PHE A 165 -19.76 21.64 -31.05
CA PHE A 165 -20.53 20.39 -31.19
C PHE A 165 -20.81 19.75 -29.82
N MET A 166 -22.02 19.98 -29.31
CA MET A 166 -22.67 19.13 -28.30
C MET A 166 -23.61 18.18 -29.04
N ARG A 167 -23.57 16.91 -28.67
CA ARG A 167 -24.75 16.05 -28.68
C ARG A 167 -24.79 15.32 -27.34
N GLU A 168 -25.49 15.93 -26.40
CA GLU A 168 -26.21 15.20 -25.34
C GLU A 168 -27.29 14.35 -25.99
N LEU A 169 -27.51 13.15 -25.44
CA LEU A 169 -28.81 12.50 -25.48
C LEU A 169 -29.32 12.40 -24.05
N SER A 170 -30.47 13.02 -23.85
CA SER A 170 -31.22 13.13 -22.61
C SER A 170 -32.07 11.87 -22.36
N ASN A 171 -32.23 11.55 -21.09
CA ASN A 171 -33.31 10.83 -20.39
C ASN A 171 -34.33 9.99 -21.19
N ALA A 172 -34.54 8.75 -20.71
CA ALA A 172 -35.87 8.16 -20.61
C ALA A 172 -36.00 7.36 -19.31
N SER A 173 -37.06 7.68 -18.58
CA SER A 173 -37.58 6.97 -17.41
C SER A 173 -38.21 5.63 -17.82
N ARG A 174 -38.13 4.63 -16.93
CA ARG A 174 -39.24 3.76 -16.44
C ARG A 174 -38.73 2.39 -15.98
N GLY A 175 -39.23 1.99 -14.81
CA GLY A 175 -39.71 0.62 -14.59
C GLY A 175 -38.76 -0.34 -13.88
N MET A 176 -38.98 -0.50 -12.57
CA MET A 176 -38.76 -1.80 -11.91
C MET A 176 -39.61 -2.88 -12.59
N PRO A 177 -39.22 -4.15 -12.46
CA PRO A 177 -40.11 -5.01 -11.67
C PRO A 177 -39.37 -5.95 -10.71
N ASP A 178 -40.18 -6.38 -9.75
CA ASP A 178 -39.97 -7.40 -8.73
C ASP A 178 -39.92 -8.84 -9.28
N VAL A 179 -39.20 -9.70 -8.53
CA VAL A 179 -39.43 -11.15 -8.27
C VAL A 179 -39.10 -12.18 -9.36
N MET A 180 -38.04 -12.98 -9.15
CA MET A 180 -38.06 -14.36 -8.57
C MET A 180 -36.66 -14.75 -8.09
#